data_AF-A0A2V5NJ17-F1
#
_entry.id   AF-A0A2V5NJ17-F1
#
_cell.length_a   1.000
_cell.length_b   1.000
_cell.length_c   1.000
_cell.angle_alpha   90.00
_cell.angle_beta   90.00
_cell.angle_gamma   90.00
#
_symmetry.space_group_name_H-M   'P 1'
#
loop_
_entity.id
_entity.type
_entity.pdbx_description
1 polymer ?
#
loop_
_entity_poly.entity_id
_entity_poly.type
_entity_poly.pdbx_seq_one_letter_code
_entity_poly.pdbx_strand_id
1 'polypeptide(L)'
;MKLASFVAAVGTLLMCGAAAAADLHPIVEVQSGYLFGATADGKWIKAEEAAKALPDETKYRVYGLTQAFGEAKGGKPEPSKDDVCSDVPTVSLSPKVEKGVIALAAPWNALPRKPRASDTTQQVYSDAVRDFLKTKGIEQPKVKIENILRVERGRRKSRNAAGRRRVSPKSLRKKRR
;
A
#
# COMPACT_ATOMS: atom_id res chain seq x y z
N MET A 1 27.62 -48.41 -51.48
CA MET A 1 27.08 -47.05 -51.73
C MET A 1 25.57 -47.15 -51.53
N LYS A 2 24.86 -46.47 -50.62
CA LYS A 2 25.07 -45.23 -49.86
C LYS A 2 24.53 -45.40 -48.43
N LEU A 3 25.25 -44.87 -47.44
CA LEU A 3 24.72 -44.58 -46.10
C LEU A 3 23.68 -43.45 -46.20
N ALA A 4 22.58 -43.56 -45.45
CA ALA A 4 21.70 -42.43 -45.18
C ALA A 4 21.50 -42.32 -43.68
N SER A 5 22.27 -41.41 -43.07
CA SER A 5 22.12 -40.95 -41.70
C SER A 5 20.81 -40.16 -41.55
N PHE A 6 19.91 -40.60 -40.69
CA PHE A 6 18.76 -39.78 -40.28
C PHE A 6 19.15 -38.92 -39.07
N VAL A 7 19.27 -37.62 -39.33
CA VAL A 7 19.56 -36.56 -38.37
C VAL A 7 18.34 -36.32 -37.49
N ALA A 8 18.55 -36.34 -36.17
CA ALA A 8 17.58 -35.95 -35.16
C ALA A 8 17.33 -34.43 -35.23
N ALA A 9 16.07 -34.02 -35.42
CA ALA A 9 15.64 -32.64 -35.26
C ALA A 9 14.86 -32.50 -33.94
N VAL A 10 15.59 -32.15 -32.88
CA VAL A 10 14.99 -31.70 -31.61
C VAL A 10 14.54 -30.25 -31.81
N GLY A 11 13.24 -30.05 -32.02
CA GLY A 11 12.64 -28.74 -32.12
C GLY A 11 12.49 -28.09 -30.74
N THR A 12 13.44 -27.24 -30.36
CA THR A 12 13.33 -26.39 -29.17
C THR A 12 12.32 -25.28 -29.45
N LEU A 13 11.09 -25.42 -28.94
CA LEU A 13 10.12 -24.31 -28.89
C LEU A 13 10.69 -23.20 -28.02
N LEU A 14 11.15 -22.11 -28.64
CA LEU A 14 11.42 -20.84 -27.96
C LEU A 14 10.07 -20.23 -27.54
N MET A 15 9.64 -20.49 -26.31
CA MET A 15 8.58 -19.72 -25.64
C MET A 15 9.13 -18.32 -25.33
N CYS A 16 8.91 -17.38 -26.24
CA CYS A 16 9.17 -15.96 -26.01
C CYS A 16 8.06 -15.42 -25.10
N GLY A 17 8.26 -15.52 -23.78
CA GLY A 17 7.38 -14.88 -22.81
C GLY A 17 7.57 -13.37 -22.88
N ALA A 18 6.59 -12.64 -23.42
CA ALA A 18 6.54 -11.19 -23.29
C ALA A 18 6.47 -10.86 -21.80
N ALA A 19 7.56 -10.33 -21.24
CA ALA A 19 7.52 -9.74 -19.90
C ALA A 19 6.59 -8.54 -19.97
N ALA A 20 5.40 -8.66 -19.38
CA ALA A 20 4.53 -7.52 -19.19
C ALA A 20 5.30 -6.47 -18.38
N ALA A 21 5.38 -5.25 -18.89
CA ALA A 21 5.96 -4.15 -18.13
C ALA A 21 5.16 -4.02 -16.83
N ALA A 22 5.86 -4.04 -15.70
CA ALA A 22 5.24 -3.91 -14.38
C ALA A 22 4.52 -2.56 -14.27
N ASP A 23 3.27 -2.57 -13.83
CA ASP A 23 2.53 -1.33 -13.59
C ASP A 23 3.24 -0.51 -12.50
N LEU A 24 3.51 0.75 -12.81
CA LEU A 24 4.14 1.68 -11.89
C LEU A 24 3.07 2.34 -11.02
N HIS A 25 3.25 2.27 -9.70
CA HIS A 25 2.28 2.79 -8.73
C HIS A 25 2.87 3.94 -7.91
N PRO A 26 2.84 5.19 -8.42
CA PRO A 26 3.42 6.36 -7.76
C PRO A 26 2.65 6.79 -6.51
N ILE A 27 3.40 7.34 -5.55
CA ILE A 27 2.91 7.89 -4.30
C ILE A 27 3.36 9.35 -4.18
N VAL A 28 2.40 10.26 -4.07
CA VAL A 28 2.62 11.71 -4.02
C VAL A 28 2.05 12.27 -2.72
N GLU A 29 2.77 13.18 -2.08
CA GLU A 29 2.26 13.98 -0.95
C GLU A 29 1.37 15.11 -1.48
N VAL A 30 0.17 15.26 -0.92
CA VAL A 30 -0.87 16.09 -1.54
C VAL A 30 -0.61 17.59 -1.41
N GLN A 31 0.02 18.03 -0.31
CA GLN A 31 0.18 19.46 -0.01
C GLN A 31 1.32 20.12 -0.78
N SER A 32 2.48 19.49 -0.81
CA SER A 32 3.67 19.92 -1.54
C SER A 32 3.66 19.43 -2.99
N GLY A 33 3.00 18.31 -3.27
CA GLY A 33 3.12 17.61 -4.55
C GLY A 33 4.38 16.76 -4.63
N TYR A 34 5.18 16.60 -3.58
CA TYR A 34 6.40 15.78 -3.65
C TYR A 34 6.09 14.34 -4.02
N LEU A 35 6.78 13.86 -5.06
CA LEU A 35 6.78 12.45 -5.43
C LEU A 35 7.72 11.72 -4.46
N PHE A 36 7.18 10.85 -3.61
CA PHE A 36 8.01 10.03 -2.73
C PHE A 36 8.73 8.91 -3.48
N GLY A 37 8.12 8.43 -4.56
CA GLY A 37 8.56 7.27 -5.30
C GLY A 37 7.37 6.50 -5.86
N ALA A 38 7.63 5.27 -6.25
CA ALA A 38 6.61 4.37 -6.76
C ALA A 38 6.88 2.93 -6.32
N THR A 39 5.88 2.08 -6.45
CA THR A 39 6.08 0.63 -6.36
C THR A 39 5.78 -0.02 -7.69
N ALA A 40 6.60 -0.98 -8.12
CA ALA A 40 6.32 -1.86 -9.25
C ALA A 40 6.74 -3.29 -8.87
N ASP A 41 5.87 -4.27 -9.11
CA ASP A 41 6.09 -5.68 -8.72
C ASP A 41 6.49 -5.88 -7.25
N GLY A 42 5.95 -5.07 -6.36
CA GLY A 42 6.27 -5.11 -4.92
C GLY A 42 7.67 -4.59 -4.56
N LYS A 43 8.40 -4.03 -5.53
CA LYS A 43 9.68 -3.33 -5.29
C LYS A 43 9.47 -1.84 -5.21
N TRP A 44 10.26 -1.19 -4.35
CA TRP A 44 10.31 0.26 -4.25
C TRP A 44 11.18 0.85 -5.36
N ILE A 45 10.68 1.91 -6.01
CA ILE A 45 11.36 2.71 -7.02
C ILE A 45 11.47 4.13 -6.48
N LYS A 46 12.68 4.69 -6.57
CA LYS A 46 12.97 6.05 -6.08
C LYS A 46 12.24 7.12 -6.89
N ALA A 47 12.05 8.29 -6.30
CA ALA A 47 11.29 9.39 -6.90
C ALA A 47 11.84 9.81 -8.27
N GLU A 48 13.16 9.91 -8.43
CA GLU A 48 13.80 10.41 -9.65
C GLU A 48 13.70 9.39 -10.79
N GLU A 49 13.75 8.09 -10.46
CA GLU A 49 13.56 7.00 -11.41
C GLU A 49 12.09 6.88 -11.81
N ALA A 50 11.17 6.94 -10.84
CA ALA A 50 9.74 6.96 -11.09
C ALA A 50 9.35 8.18 -11.95
N ALA A 51 9.94 9.34 -11.69
CA ALA A 51 9.64 10.58 -12.41
C ALA A 51 9.87 10.46 -13.92
N LYS A 52 10.90 9.73 -14.33
CA LYS A 52 11.24 9.50 -15.75
C LYS A 52 10.28 8.54 -16.45
N ALA A 53 9.64 7.65 -15.70
CA ALA A 53 8.76 6.60 -16.21
C ALA A 53 7.27 6.97 -16.14
N LEU A 54 6.91 8.04 -15.41
CA LEU A 54 5.53 8.47 -15.29
C LEU A 54 5.03 9.13 -16.59
N PRO A 55 3.78 8.83 -17.00
CA PRO A 55 3.16 9.48 -18.14
C PRO A 55 2.82 10.94 -17.80
N ASP A 56 2.49 11.72 -18.83
CA ASP A 56 2.21 13.16 -18.69
C ASP A 56 0.94 13.45 -17.87
N GLU A 57 -0.01 12.50 -17.81
CA GLU A 57 -1.17 12.55 -16.92
C GLU A 57 -1.33 11.21 -16.21
N THR A 58 -1.44 11.25 -14.88
CA THR A 58 -1.73 10.07 -14.05
C THR A 58 -2.93 10.35 -13.14
N LYS A 59 -3.84 9.39 -13.03
CA LYS A 59 -5.00 9.48 -12.13
C LYS A 59 -4.66 8.90 -10.77
N TYR A 60 -4.86 9.69 -9.72
CA TYR A 60 -4.59 9.31 -8.34
C TYR A 60 -5.88 9.20 -7.55
N ARG A 61 -5.93 8.25 -6.62
CA ARG A 61 -6.89 8.28 -5.51
C ARG A 61 -6.25 9.00 -4.32
N VAL A 62 -6.95 9.97 -3.78
CA VAL A 62 -6.49 10.78 -2.65
C VAL A 62 -7.00 10.22 -1.33
N TYR A 63 -6.11 10.07 -0.36
CA TYR A 63 -6.39 9.59 0.98
C TYR A 63 -5.90 10.57 2.03
N GLY A 64 -6.67 10.73 3.09
CA GLY A 64 -6.17 11.24 4.35
C GLY A 64 -5.90 10.12 5.35
N LEU A 65 -5.76 10.49 6.62
CA LEU A 65 -5.38 9.57 7.69
C LEU A 65 -6.40 8.46 7.97
N THR A 66 -7.70 8.72 7.72
CA THR A 66 -8.79 7.79 8.10
C THR A 66 -9.74 7.44 6.96
N GLN A 67 -9.70 8.16 5.84
CA GLN A 67 -10.62 7.97 4.70
C GLN A 67 -10.01 8.39 3.36
N ALA A 68 -10.61 7.91 2.28
CA ALA A 68 -10.36 8.42 0.93
C ALA A 68 -11.23 9.67 0.68
N PHE A 69 -10.71 10.64 -0.05
CA PHE A 69 -11.39 11.92 -0.34
C PHE A 69 -11.76 12.10 -1.81
N GLY A 70 -11.45 11.13 -2.67
CA GLY A 70 -11.80 11.15 -4.09
C GLY A 70 -10.58 10.95 -4.96
N GLU A 71 -10.61 11.54 -6.14
CA GLU A 71 -9.58 11.40 -7.16
C GLU A 71 -8.99 12.75 -7.54
N ALA A 72 -7.72 12.76 -7.92
CA ALA A 72 -7.03 13.91 -8.49
C ALA A 72 -6.23 13.46 -9.71
N LYS A 73 -6.06 14.35 -10.68
CA LYS A 73 -5.14 14.17 -11.80
C LYS A 73 -3.80 14.78 -11.42
N GLY A 74 -2.72 14.06 -11.64
CA GLY A 74 -1.36 14.58 -11.53
C GLY A 74 -0.73 14.72 -12.90
N GLY A 75 -0.06 15.85 -13.14
CA GLY A 75 0.73 16.07 -14.34
C GLY A 75 2.07 15.32 -14.34
N LYS A 76 2.86 15.57 -15.38
CA LYS A 76 4.25 15.10 -15.45
C LYS A 76 5.06 15.63 -14.26
N PRO A 77 5.91 14.80 -13.63
CA PRO A 77 6.80 15.26 -12.58
C PRO A 77 7.80 16.32 -13.08
N GLU A 78 7.97 17.38 -12.31
CA GLU A 78 8.91 18.48 -12.55
C GLU A 78 9.86 18.63 -11.35
N PRO A 79 11.08 19.19 -11.53
CA PRO A 79 11.92 19.56 -10.39
C PRO A 79 11.15 20.43 -9.40
N SER A 80 11.37 20.23 -8.10
CA SER A 80 10.76 21.07 -7.07
C SER A 80 11.15 22.54 -7.27
N LYS A 81 10.18 23.43 -7.02
CA LYS A 81 10.40 24.88 -6.97
C LYS A 81 10.87 25.36 -5.59
N ASP A 82 10.91 24.47 -4.60
CA ASP A 82 11.41 24.78 -3.26
C ASP A 82 12.93 24.68 -3.22
N ASP A 83 13.58 25.76 -2.79
CA ASP A 83 15.05 25.84 -2.71
C ASP A 83 15.66 24.80 -1.75
N VAL A 84 14.89 24.31 -0.78
CA VAL A 84 15.35 23.38 0.27
C VAL A 84 15.40 21.93 -0.23
N CYS A 85 14.52 21.55 -1.17
CA CYS A 85 14.37 20.18 -1.67
C CYS A 85 14.29 20.17 -3.20
N SER A 86 15.18 20.93 -3.84
CA SER A 86 15.22 21.10 -5.31
C SER A 86 15.50 19.80 -6.08
N ASP A 87 16.05 18.80 -5.40
CA ASP A 87 16.34 17.46 -5.92
C ASP A 87 15.10 16.53 -5.96
N VAL A 88 14.05 16.85 -5.21
CA VAL A 88 12.84 16.04 -5.14
C VAL A 88 11.87 16.41 -6.26
N PRO A 89 11.44 15.49 -7.13
CA PRO A 89 10.42 15.77 -8.14
C PRO A 89 9.07 16.09 -7.50
N THR A 90 8.31 17.00 -8.11
CA THR A 90 6.97 17.40 -7.73
C THR A 90 5.95 17.07 -8.82
N VAL A 91 4.74 16.72 -8.42
CA VAL A 91 3.60 16.47 -9.30
C VAL A 91 2.49 17.46 -8.95
N SER A 92 2.08 18.27 -9.92
CA SER A 92 0.93 19.16 -9.75
C SER A 92 -0.36 18.35 -9.76
N LEU A 93 -1.09 18.36 -8.63
CA LEU A 93 -2.36 17.64 -8.45
C LEU A 93 -3.56 18.57 -8.61
N SER A 94 -4.55 18.15 -9.40
CA SER A 94 -5.80 18.90 -9.62
C SER A 94 -7.04 17.97 -9.62
N PRO A 95 -8.10 18.30 -8.84
CA PRO A 95 -8.13 19.36 -7.84
C PRO A 95 -7.23 19.05 -6.65
N LYS A 96 -6.69 20.09 -6.00
CA LYS A 96 -5.99 19.93 -4.73
C LYS A 96 -7.01 19.68 -3.62
N VAL A 97 -6.88 18.55 -2.93
CA VAL A 97 -7.80 18.14 -1.87
C VAL A 97 -7.19 18.49 -0.52
N GLU A 98 -7.67 19.53 0.14
CA GLU A 98 -7.06 20.07 1.38
C GLU A 98 -6.90 19.05 2.51
N LYS A 99 -7.84 18.12 2.66
CA LYS A 99 -7.80 17.06 3.69
C LYS A 99 -7.00 15.83 3.25
N GLY A 100 -6.51 15.81 2.01
CA GLY A 100 -5.66 14.78 1.48
C GLY A 100 -4.25 14.86 2.09
N VAL A 101 -3.66 13.70 2.31
CA VAL A 101 -2.28 13.54 2.80
C VAL A 101 -1.44 12.84 1.74
N ILE A 102 -1.97 11.76 1.16
CA ILE A 102 -1.31 11.01 0.09
C ILE A 102 -2.22 10.82 -1.11
N ALA A 103 -1.65 10.90 -2.30
CA ALA A 103 -2.25 10.55 -3.57
C ALA A 103 -1.53 9.30 -4.11
N LEU A 104 -2.29 8.25 -4.43
CA LEU A 104 -1.75 6.97 -4.91
C LEU A 104 -2.45 6.57 -6.21
N ALA A 105 -1.66 6.28 -7.25
CA ALA A 105 -2.16 5.68 -8.48
C ALA A 105 -1.91 4.17 -8.46
N ALA A 106 -2.83 3.42 -7.89
CA ALA A 106 -2.76 1.97 -7.80
C ALA A 106 -4.15 1.33 -7.79
N PRO A 107 -4.29 0.08 -8.26
CA PRO A 107 -5.58 -0.61 -8.23
C PRO A 107 -6.01 -1.02 -6.82
N TRP A 108 -5.09 -1.09 -5.85
CA TRP A 108 -5.40 -1.51 -4.48
C TRP A 108 -5.76 -0.35 -3.55
N ASN A 109 -6.51 -0.68 -2.50
CA ASN A 109 -6.90 0.24 -1.43
C ASN A 109 -5.75 0.45 -0.43
N ALA A 110 -5.28 1.69 -0.28
CA ALA A 110 -4.25 2.08 0.70
C ALA A 110 -4.76 2.14 2.14
N LEU A 111 -6.09 2.16 2.34
CA LEU A 111 -6.75 2.07 3.64
C LEU A 111 -7.58 0.77 3.74
N PRO A 112 -6.95 -0.42 3.65
CA PRO A 112 -7.68 -1.69 3.73
C PRO A 112 -8.33 -1.89 5.10
N ARG A 113 -7.80 -1.21 6.13
CA ARG A 113 -8.45 -1.04 7.43
C ARG A 113 -8.39 0.43 7.78
N LYS A 114 -9.51 0.99 8.21
CA LYS A 114 -9.59 2.42 8.56
C LYS A 114 -9.05 2.62 9.97
N PRO A 115 -7.98 3.42 10.16
CA PRO A 115 -7.57 3.87 11.49
C PRO A 115 -8.72 4.60 12.17
N ARG A 116 -8.82 4.49 13.49
CA ARG A 116 -9.80 5.23 14.28
C ARG A 116 -9.11 6.36 15.02
N ALA A 117 -9.62 7.58 14.86
CA ALA A 117 -9.23 8.68 15.71
C ALA A 117 -9.64 8.40 17.17
N SER A 118 -8.80 8.80 18.11
CA SER A 118 -9.07 8.73 19.55
C SER A 118 -8.89 10.10 20.18
N ASP A 119 -9.45 10.29 21.36
CA ASP A 119 -9.33 11.52 22.13
C ASP A 119 -7.86 11.82 22.45
N THR A 120 -7.40 13.02 22.10
CA THR A 120 -6.02 13.49 22.28
C THR A 120 -5.69 13.92 23.70
N THR A 121 -6.70 14.09 24.56
CA THR A 121 -6.55 14.52 25.95
C THR A 121 -6.31 13.36 26.94
N GLN A 122 -6.28 12.14 26.43
CA GLN A 122 -6.04 10.94 27.22
C GLN A 122 -4.66 10.99 27.91
N GLN A 123 -4.68 11.07 29.24
CA GLN A 123 -3.47 11.23 30.06
C GLN A 123 -2.46 10.10 29.84
N VAL A 124 -2.91 8.86 29.65
CA VAL A 124 -2.03 7.71 29.38
C VAL A 124 -1.08 7.94 28.20
N TYR A 125 -1.53 8.63 27.15
CA TYR A 125 -0.68 8.93 25.99
C TYR A 125 0.19 10.16 26.25
N SER A 126 -0.35 11.17 26.94
CA SER A 126 0.42 12.37 27.30
C SER A 126 1.58 12.02 28.23
N ASP A 127 1.36 11.14 29.20
CA ASP A 127 2.38 10.69 30.15
C ASP A 127 3.43 9.82 29.46
N ALA A 128 3.02 8.90 28.58
CA ALA A 128 3.96 8.12 27.78
C ALA A 128 4.88 9.00 26.91
N VAL A 129 4.34 10.05 26.29
CA VAL A 129 5.15 11.01 25.52
C VAL A 129 6.04 11.84 26.43
N ARG A 130 5.53 12.32 27.57
CA ARG A 130 6.33 13.07 28.56
C ARG A 130 7.51 12.24 29.04
N ASP A 131 7.29 10.99 29.42
CA ASP A 131 8.34 10.12 29.91
C ASP A 131 9.36 9.80 28.82
N PHE A 132 8.91 9.55 27.59
CA PHE A 132 9.82 9.42 26.44
C PHE A 132 10.69 10.67 26.26
N LEU A 133 10.12 11.88 26.32
CA LEU A 133 10.88 13.12 26.16
C LEU A 133 11.86 13.37 27.32
N LYS A 134 11.51 12.98 28.55
CA LYS A 134 12.45 13.00 29.68
C LYS A 134 13.65 12.08 29.44
N THR A 135 13.46 10.90 28.83
CA THR A 135 14.59 10.02 28.44
C THR A 135 15.50 10.65 27.38
N LYS A 136 15.06 11.71 26.72
CA LYS A 136 15.84 12.51 25.76
C LYS A 136 16.43 13.78 26.39
N GLY A 137 16.37 13.92 27.71
CA GLY A 137 16.93 15.07 28.43
C GLY A 137 16.03 16.29 28.50
N ILE A 138 14.76 16.19 28.12
CA ILE A 138 13.79 17.28 28.27
C ILE A 138 13.12 17.14 29.64
N GLU A 139 13.55 17.94 30.61
CA GLU A 139 13.15 17.77 32.02
C GLU A 139 11.66 18.09 32.30
N GLN A 140 11.12 19.14 31.66
CA GLN A 140 9.74 19.61 31.86
C GLN A 140 8.97 19.70 30.52
N PRO A 141 8.69 18.57 29.86
CA PRO A 141 8.04 18.57 28.56
C PRO A 141 6.57 19.00 28.67
N LYS A 142 6.21 20.07 27.95
CA LYS A 142 4.82 20.49 27.73
C LYS A 142 4.28 19.80 26.49
N VAL A 143 3.52 18.73 26.69
CA VAL A 143 3.01 17.89 25.60
C VAL A 143 1.62 18.35 25.17
N LYS A 144 1.46 18.58 23.86
CA LYS A 144 0.17 18.75 23.18
C LYS A 144 0.10 17.70 22.07
N ILE A 145 -0.80 16.74 22.21
CA ILE A 145 -1.02 15.72 21.18
C ILE A 145 -2.09 16.23 20.21
N GLU A 146 -1.76 16.28 18.92
CA GLU A 146 -2.69 16.78 17.89
C GLU A 146 -3.58 15.69 17.33
N ASN A 147 -3.07 14.45 17.26
CA ASN A 147 -3.80 13.31 16.72
C ASN A 147 -3.39 12.02 17.42
N ILE A 148 -4.38 11.17 17.72
CA ILE A 148 -4.16 9.79 18.14
C ILE A 148 -4.92 8.88 17.18
N LEU A 149 -4.17 8.01 16.49
CA LEU A 149 -4.74 7.05 15.55
C LEU A 149 -4.51 5.63 16.06
N ARG A 150 -5.62 4.88 16.20
CA ARG A 150 -5.58 3.46 16.55
C ARG A 150 -5.69 2.62 15.29
N VAL A 151 -4.68 1.78 15.06
CA VAL A 151 -4.65 0.81 13.96
C VAL A 151 -4.81 -0.60 14.53
N GLU A 152 -5.85 -1.31 14.09
CA GLU A 152 -6.09 -2.68 14.51
C GLU A 152 -5.37 -3.69 13.62
N ARG A 153 -4.54 -4.55 14.23
CA ARG A 153 -4.01 -5.75 13.58
C ARG A 153 -5.03 -6.88 13.74
N GLY A 154 -5.74 -7.20 12.66
CA GLY A 154 -6.66 -8.33 12.60
C GLY A 154 -5.95 -9.66 12.87
N ARG A 155 -6.60 -10.52 13.65
CA ARG A 155 -6.16 -11.91 13.86
C ARG A 155 -6.21 -12.66 12.54
N ARG A 156 -5.14 -13.39 12.21
CA ARG A 156 -5.12 -14.37 11.12
C ARG A 156 -6.21 -15.39 11.41
N LYS A 157 -7.29 -15.44 10.62
CA LYS A 157 -8.28 -16.52 10.74
C LYS A 157 -7.57 -17.83 10.36
N SER A 158 -7.23 -18.64 11.36
CA SER A 158 -6.86 -20.04 11.15
C SER A 158 -8.00 -20.70 10.36
N ARG A 159 -7.71 -21.16 9.14
CA ARG A 159 -8.62 -22.05 8.42
C ARG A 159 -8.58 -23.39 9.17
N ASN A 160 -9.50 -23.59 10.12
CA ASN A 160 -9.74 -24.92 10.66
C ASN A 160 -10.39 -25.77 9.54
N ALA A 161 -9.55 -26.45 8.77
CA ALA A 161 -9.95 -27.56 7.91
C ALA A 161 -10.20 -28.79 8.81
N ALA A 162 -11.30 -28.80 9.56
CA ALA A 162 -11.74 -29.96 10.32
C ALA A 162 -13.27 -30.00 10.34
N GLY A 163 -13.84 -30.36 9.19
CA GLY A 163 -15.28 -30.43 8.96
C GLY A 163 -15.67 -31.63 8.11
N ARG A 164 -15.14 -32.82 8.40
CA ARG A 164 -15.70 -34.09 7.91
C ARG A 164 -15.66 -35.15 9.01
N ARG A 165 -16.72 -35.18 9.82
CA ARG A 165 -17.28 -36.42 10.36
C ARG A 165 -18.80 -36.26 10.39
N ARG A 166 -19.48 -36.72 9.33
CA ARG A 166 -20.90 -37.11 9.43
C ARG A 166 -20.92 -38.41 10.22
N VAL A 167 -21.34 -38.35 11.48
CA VAL A 167 -21.81 -39.53 12.20
C VAL A 167 -23.33 -39.46 12.14
N SER A 168 -23.93 -40.44 11.48
CA SER A 168 -25.39 -40.62 11.41
C SER A 168 -25.79 -41.69 12.42
N PRO A 169 -26.65 -41.42 13.41
CA PRO A 169 -27.25 -42.48 14.20
C PRO A 169 -28.78 -42.35 14.21
N LYS A 170 -29.47 -43.04 13.30
CA LYS A 170 -30.90 -43.38 13.48
C LYS A 170 -31.22 -44.73 12.83
N SER A 171 -30.97 -45.82 13.54
CA SER A 171 -31.72 -47.07 13.35
C SER A 171 -32.02 -47.68 14.72
N LEU A 172 -33.12 -47.25 15.34
CA LEU A 172 -33.75 -47.96 16.45
C LEU A 172 -35.18 -47.45 16.61
N ARG A 173 -36.10 -48.01 15.80
CA ARG A 173 -37.53 -48.14 16.14
C ARG A 173 -38.25 -49.01 15.09
N LYS A 174 -38.46 -50.29 15.41
CA LYS A 174 -39.61 -51.09 14.96
C LYS A 174 -39.90 -52.11 16.06
N LYS A 175 -40.86 -51.75 16.91
CA LYS A 175 -42.21 -52.33 17.01
C LYS A 175 -42.23 -53.66 17.77
N ARG A 176 -42.49 -53.56 19.09
CA ARG A 176 -43.26 -54.56 19.84
C ARG A 176 -44.73 -54.43 19.44
N ARG A 177 -45.28 -55.49 18.84
CA ARG A 177 -46.58 -56.09 19.16
C ARG A 177 -46.51 -57.53 18.66
#